data_AF-A0A351XBJ4-F1
#
_entry.id   AF-A0A351XBJ4-F1
#
_cell.length_a   1.000
_cell.length_b   1.000
_cell.length_c   1.000
_cell.angle_alpha   90.00
_cell.angle_beta   90.00
_cell.angle_gamma   90.00
#
_symmetry.space_group_name_H-M   'P 1'
#
loop_
_entity.id
_entity.type
_entity.pdbx_description
1 polymer ?
#
loop_
_entity_poly.entity_id
_entity_poly.type
_entity_poly.pdbx_seq_one_letter_code
_entity_poly.pdbx_strand_id
1 'polypeptide(L)'
;MKKKRILALTLSVLLIISTITGITVFAENNNAWAYDSDTKTLTINSNTEDYTENDYTSSPWYAYKDETENIIIQSGVTSIGDFSFCFESNVRNVTLPDTLENIGTGAFAGCDSLKQITVPESVTAIGDYAFGYDSQMQLTQDFIAICAANSFAQNYCFKNYIMFDTPVNMGENTAVITTGNAQYLQSFVPKTDCTITFKSVSESDTYGLIYDAQTYEYSDNFSLMSKSAIIQNDDDSSDEESLNFSITVELSKGRRYYLASKYKYPKMTGTFNTEFSLTCTHHIYEETVITPPSCETDGMSIFTCIGCGDSYENKLYALGHDYALNGFDGVNATVKCTRCDSEYNIRFMDYYNSTNNYLDVVTDSVVNAKDYAKLAKDYK
;
A
#
# COMPACT_ATOMS: atom_id res chain seq x y z
N MET A 1 55.58 -42.02 -17.81
CA MET A 1 54.72 -41.62 -18.94
C MET A 1 53.36 -42.31 -18.86
N LYS A 2 52.44 -41.79 -18.04
CA LYS A 2 51.01 -42.20 -18.01
C LYS A 2 50.23 -41.00 -17.48
N LYS A 3 49.38 -40.41 -18.34
CA LYS A 3 48.24 -39.49 -18.09
C LYS A 3 48.12 -38.52 -19.27
N LYS A 4 47.31 -38.88 -20.27
CA LYS A 4 46.70 -38.00 -21.29
C LYS A 4 45.90 -38.91 -22.23
N ARG A 5 44.67 -39.27 -21.85
CA ARG A 5 43.65 -39.92 -22.70
C ARG A 5 42.33 -40.17 -21.94
N ILE A 6 41.79 -39.18 -21.25
CA ILE A 6 40.37 -39.13 -20.82
C ILE A 6 39.95 -37.66 -20.81
N LEU A 7 39.84 -37.06 -22.00
CA LEU A 7 39.27 -35.71 -22.19
C LEU A 7 38.83 -35.59 -23.66
N ALA A 8 37.90 -36.44 -24.10
CA ALA A 8 37.35 -36.38 -25.47
C ALA A 8 36.02 -37.15 -25.67
N LEU A 9 35.29 -37.50 -24.59
CA LEU A 9 34.07 -38.34 -24.72
C LEU A 9 32.87 -37.90 -23.87
N THR A 10 32.96 -36.77 -23.15
CA THR A 10 31.80 -36.12 -22.52
C THR A 10 31.31 -34.89 -23.31
N LEU A 11 31.99 -34.52 -24.40
CA LEU A 11 31.65 -33.36 -25.23
C LEU A 11 30.71 -33.70 -26.41
N SER A 12 30.32 -34.97 -26.59
CA SER A 12 29.56 -35.44 -27.75
C SER A 12 28.14 -35.93 -27.43
N VAL A 13 27.64 -35.76 -26.20
CA VAL A 13 26.26 -36.16 -25.82
C VAL A 13 25.38 -34.97 -25.42
N LEU A 14 25.92 -33.75 -25.25
CA LEU A 14 25.12 -32.55 -24.94
C LEU A 14 24.73 -31.70 -26.17
N LEU A 15 24.86 -32.23 -27.39
CA LEU A 15 24.60 -31.50 -28.64
C LEU A 15 23.52 -32.14 -29.53
N ILE A 16 22.63 -32.97 -28.96
CA ILE A 16 21.52 -33.64 -29.70
C ILE A 16 20.13 -33.32 -29.08
N ILE A 17 19.94 -32.14 -28.46
CA ILE A 17 18.57 -31.65 -28.15
C ILE A 17 18.42 -30.16 -28.55
N SER A 18 19.05 -29.72 -29.65
CA SER A 18 18.89 -28.34 -30.17
C SER A 18 17.94 -28.22 -31.37
N THR A 19 16.97 -29.11 -31.54
CA THR A 19 16.04 -29.04 -32.68
C THR A 19 14.55 -29.02 -32.35
N ILE A 20 14.16 -28.60 -31.14
CA ILE A 20 12.76 -28.20 -30.87
C ILE A 20 12.76 -26.94 -29.99
N THR A 21 12.44 -25.80 -30.62
CA THR A 21 12.06 -24.49 -30.05
C THR A 21 12.95 -23.88 -28.95
N GLY A 22 13.83 -22.96 -29.35
CA GLY A 22 14.09 -21.67 -28.68
C GLY A 22 14.14 -21.61 -27.15
N ILE A 23 14.99 -22.41 -26.50
CA ILE A 23 15.31 -22.25 -25.08
C ILE A 23 16.82 -22.01 -24.97
N THR A 24 17.22 -20.75 -24.81
CA THR A 24 18.52 -20.40 -24.22
C THR A 24 18.33 -20.36 -22.71
N VAL A 25 18.56 -21.49 -22.04
CA VAL A 25 18.68 -21.54 -20.57
C VAL A 25 20.15 -21.70 -20.23
N PHE A 26 20.79 -20.58 -19.88
CA PHE A 26 21.91 -20.59 -18.95
C PHE A 26 21.40 -20.01 -17.63
N ALA A 27 20.42 -20.68 -17.01
CA ALA A 27 20.08 -20.39 -15.63
C ALA A 27 20.96 -21.31 -14.77
N GLU A 28 21.92 -20.74 -14.04
CA GLU A 28 22.65 -21.45 -12.98
C GLU A 28 21.72 -21.64 -11.76
N ASN A 29 20.62 -22.34 -11.96
CA ASN A 29 19.68 -22.64 -10.89
C ASN A 29 20.26 -23.76 -10.02
N ASN A 30 20.36 -23.51 -8.72
CA ASN A 30 20.65 -24.54 -7.74
C ASN A 30 19.55 -24.53 -6.66
N ASN A 31 19.65 -25.41 -5.66
CA ASN A 31 18.63 -25.47 -4.61
C ASN A 31 18.62 -24.24 -3.68
N ALA A 32 19.64 -23.37 -3.75
CA ALA A 32 19.79 -22.18 -2.91
C ALA A 32 19.23 -20.92 -3.59
N TRP A 33 19.27 -20.80 -4.91
CA TRP A 33 18.71 -19.66 -5.64
C TRP A 33 18.38 -20.00 -7.10
N ALA A 34 17.52 -19.19 -7.71
CA ALA A 34 17.14 -19.29 -9.11
C ALA A 34 16.86 -17.91 -9.72
N TYR A 35 17.15 -17.75 -11.01
CA TYR A 35 16.82 -16.54 -11.77
C TYR A 35 15.86 -16.86 -12.92
N ASP A 36 14.77 -16.11 -13.01
CA ASP A 36 13.80 -16.17 -14.11
C ASP A 36 13.93 -14.90 -14.96
N SER A 37 14.43 -15.04 -16.18
CA SER A 37 14.64 -13.94 -17.12
C SER A 37 13.35 -13.35 -17.70
N ASP A 38 12.26 -14.13 -17.76
CA ASP A 38 10.99 -13.67 -18.33
C ASP A 38 10.30 -12.70 -17.38
N THR A 39 10.38 -13.00 -16.07
CA THR A 39 9.83 -12.14 -15.01
C THR A 39 10.86 -11.24 -14.35
N LYS A 40 12.13 -11.36 -14.73
CA LYS A 40 13.28 -10.65 -14.14
C LYS A 40 13.36 -10.82 -12.63
N THR A 41 13.11 -12.05 -12.17
CA THR A 41 12.94 -12.37 -10.75
C THR A 41 14.09 -13.23 -10.25
N LEU A 42 14.75 -12.75 -9.21
CA LEU A 42 15.70 -13.52 -8.41
C LEU A 42 14.97 -14.14 -7.22
N THR A 43 14.99 -15.47 -7.13
CA THR A 43 14.41 -16.23 -6.01
C THR A 43 15.51 -16.82 -5.14
N ILE A 44 15.43 -16.60 -3.83
CA ILE A 44 16.39 -17.06 -2.83
C ILE A 44 15.72 -18.06 -1.90
N ASN A 45 16.27 -19.28 -1.84
CA ASN A 45 15.71 -20.44 -1.15
C ASN A 45 16.49 -20.82 0.13
N SER A 46 17.61 -20.16 0.41
CA SER A 46 18.44 -20.38 1.59
C SER A 46 18.97 -19.07 2.15
N ASN A 47 19.45 -19.09 3.39
CA ASN A 47 20.18 -17.94 3.95
C ASN A 47 21.32 -17.53 3.03
N THR A 48 21.50 -16.23 2.85
CA THR A 48 22.59 -15.69 2.04
C THR A 48 23.87 -15.54 2.86
N GLU A 49 25.01 -15.54 2.18
CA GLU A 49 26.32 -15.36 2.82
C GLU A 49 26.58 -13.88 3.14
N ASP A 50 27.52 -13.64 4.04
CA ASP A 50 28.03 -12.30 4.32
C ASP A 50 29.09 -11.94 3.28
N TYR A 51 28.88 -10.80 2.61
CA TYR A 51 29.86 -10.15 1.76
C TYR A 51 30.36 -8.88 2.44
N THR A 52 31.28 -8.21 1.77
CA THR A 52 31.85 -6.91 2.12
C THR A 52 31.63 -5.95 0.97
N GLU A 53 31.81 -4.66 1.24
CA GLU A 53 31.75 -3.60 0.22
C GLU A 53 32.74 -3.83 -0.95
N ASN A 54 33.82 -4.61 -0.75
CA ASN A 54 34.82 -4.86 -1.79
C ASN A 54 34.61 -6.19 -2.55
N ASP A 55 33.72 -7.07 -2.09
CA ASP A 55 33.54 -8.41 -2.67
C ASP A 55 32.09 -8.84 -2.86
N TYR A 56 31.10 -7.94 -2.69
CA TYR A 56 29.69 -8.19 -3.05
C TYR A 56 29.49 -8.67 -4.50
N THR A 57 30.45 -8.37 -5.39
CA THR A 57 30.51 -8.88 -6.77
C THR A 57 30.69 -10.39 -6.87
N SER A 58 31.02 -11.05 -5.75
CA SER A 58 31.15 -12.51 -5.64
C SER A 58 29.82 -13.20 -5.35
N SER A 59 28.74 -12.45 -5.13
CA SER A 59 27.41 -13.02 -4.94
C SER A 59 27.00 -13.87 -6.15
N PRO A 60 26.35 -15.03 -5.96
CA PRO A 60 26.00 -15.93 -7.07
C PRO A 60 25.13 -15.29 -8.16
N TRP A 61 24.33 -14.28 -7.79
CA TRP A 61 23.43 -13.58 -8.69
C TRP A 61 24.01 -12.29 -9.29
N TYR A 62 25.27 -11.94 -9.01
CA TYR A 62 25.89 -10.71 -9.52
C TYR A 62 25.82 -10.58 -11.05
N ALA A 63 25.84 -11.71 -11.77
CA ALA A 63 25.71 -11.74 -13.22
C ALA A 63 24.36 -11.18 -13.76
N TYR A 64 23.32 -11.15 -12.92
CA TYR A 64 21.96 -10.69 -13.27
C TYR A 64 21.63 -9.32 -12.68
N LYS A 65 22.63 -8.64 -12.12
CA LYS A 65 22.47 -7.40 -11.37
C LYS A 65 21.76 -6.28 -12.13
N ASP A 66 22.13 -6.12 -13.39
CA ASP A 66 21.59 -5.08 -14.26
C ASP A 66 20.21 -5.45 -14.85
N GLU A 67 19.73 -6.67 -14.62
CA GLU A 67 18.47 -7.18 -15.19
C GLU A 67 17.40 -7.43 -14.14
N THR A 68 17.79 -7.70 -12.89
CA THR A 68 16.86 -8.07 -11.81
C THR A 68 15.96 -6.91 -11.43
N GLU A 69 14.64 -7.14 -11.48
CA GLU A 69 13.63 -6.17 -11.06
C GLU A 69 12.88 -6.61 -9.79
N ASN A 70 12.86 -7.92 -9.52
CA ASN A 70 12.14 -8.51 -8.39
C ASN A 70 13.05 -9.46 -7.61
N ILE A 71 13.05 -9.33 -6.28
CA ILE A 71 13.71 -10.28 -5.38
C ILE A 71 12.63 -10.94 -4.53
N ILE A 72 12.63 -12.29 -4.51
CA ILE A 72 11.74 -13.09 -3.67
C ILE A 72 12.59 -13.92 -2.73
N ILE A 73 12.53 -13.62 -1.44
CA ILE A 73 13.14 -14.43 -0.39
C ILE A 73 12.09 -15.42 0.11
N GLN A 74 12.33 -16.72 -0.08
CA GLN A 74 11.34 -17.77 0.18
C GLN A 74 11.18 -18.09 1.67
N SER A 75 10.05 -18.69 2.01
CA SER A 75 9.77 -19.17 3.37
C SER A 75 10.85 -20.14 3.85
N GLY A 76 11.35 -19.96 5.08
CA GLY A 76 12.40 -20.78 5.66
C GLY A 76 13.78 -20.13 5.63
N VAL A 77 13.96 -19.03 4.89
CA VAL A 77 15.11 -18.15 5.04
C VAL A 77 14.95 -17.34 6.34
N THR A 78 15.98 -17.36 7.18
CA THR A 78 16.02 -16.65 8.47
C THR A 78 17.03 -15.51 8.50
N SER A 79 17.95 -15.45 7.53
CA SER A 79 18.99 -14.43 7.49
C SER A 79 19.33 -14.03 6.05
N ILE A 80 19.42 -12.72 5.83
CA ILE A 80 20.05 -12.11 4.67
C ILE A 80 21.39 -11.55 5.15
N GLY A 81 22.50 -12.06 4.63
CA GLY A 81 23.84 -11.63 4.98
C GLY A 81 24.25 -10.27 4.41
N ASP A 82 25.37 -9.77 4.91
CA ASP A 82 25.91 -8.45 4.58
C ASP A 82 26.08 -8.26 3.06
N PHE A 83 25.68 -7.10 2.54
CA PHE A 83 25.80 -6.68 1.14
C PHE A 83 25.23 -7.62 0.07
N SER A 84 24.37 -8.59 0.46
CA SER A 84 23.83 -9.63 -0.43
C SER A 84 23.20 -9.11 -1.74
N PHE A 85 22.43 -8.02 -1.67
CA PHE A 85 21.77 -7.40 -2.83
C PHE A 85 22.20 -5.93 -2.97
N CYS A 86 23.43 -5.61 -2.55
CA CYS A 86 23.95 -4.26 -2.63
C CYS A 86 24.14 -3.83 -4.10
N PHE A 87 23.75 -2.60 -4.43
CA PHE A 87 23.79 -1.93 -5.73
C PHE A 87 22.87 -2.54 -6.82
N GLU A 88 21.87 -3.35 -6.46
CA GLU A 88 20.90 -3.93 -7.41
C GLU A 88 19.94 -2.83 -7.94
N SER A 89 20.48 -1.91 -8.75
CA SER A 89 19.87 -0.61 -9.07
C SER A 89 18.51 -0.68 -9.77
N ASN A 90 18.19 -1.81 -10.41
CA ASN A 90 16.92 -2.04 -11.11
C ASN A 90 15.86 -2.75 -10.26
N VAL A 91 16.19 -3.21 -9.05
CA VAL A 91 15.23 -3.88 -8.16
C VAL A 91 14.16 -2.89 -7.70
N ARG A 92 12.90 -3.22 -7.99
CA ARG A 92 11.71 -2.43 -7.63
C ARG A 92 10.90 -3.09 -6.53
N ASN A 93 10.91 -4.42 -6.48
CA ASN A 93 10.11 -5.20 -5.55
C ASN A 93 10.99 -6.19 -4.78
N VAL A 94 10.85 -6.20 -3.46
CA VAL A 94 11.46 -7.19 -2.58
C VAL A 94 10.37 -7.82 -1.73
N THR A 95 10.26 -9.15 -1.80
CA THR A 95 9.36 -9.94 -0.93
C THR A 95 10.19 -10.64 0.13
N LEU A 96 9.95 -10.30 1.40
CA LEU A 96 10.60 -10.90 2.57
C LEU A 96 9.64 -11.90 3.24
N PRO A 97 10.14 -13.05 3.74
CA PRO A 97 9.28 -14.04 4.40
C PRO A 97 9.09 -13.69 5.87
N ASP A 98 7.94 -14.09 6.44
CA ASP A 98 7.65 -13.94 7.88
C ASP A 98 8.59 -14.76 8.79
N THR A 99 9.48 -15.58 8.22
CA THR A 99 10.52 -16.32 8.95
C THR A 99 11.83 -15.54 9.09
N LEU A 100 11.94 -14.36 8.45
CA LEU A 100 13.19 -13.61 8.42
C LEU A 100 13.48 -12.97 9.77
N GLU A 101 14.66 -13.24 10.33
CA GLU A 101 15.07 -12.72 11.64
C GLU A 101 16.15 -11.65 11.51
N ASN A 102 17.02 -11.74 10.49
CA ASN A 102 18.20 -10.88 10.35
C ASN A 102 18.32 -10.30 8.94
N ILE A 103 18.61 -9.00 8.86
CA ILE A 103 18.96 -8.29 7.62
C ILE A 103 20.36 -7.68 7.81
N GLY A 104 21.33 -8.11 7.00
CA GLY A 104 22.72 -7.70 7.10
C GLY A 104 22.98 -6.25 6.73
N THR A 105 24.19 -5.80 7.07
CA THR A 105 24.75 -4.50 6.73
C THR A 105 24.71 -4.29 5.22
N GLY A 106 24.15 -3.17 4.76
CA GLY A 106 24.10 -2.83 3.34
C GLY A 106 23.36 -3.83 2.46
N ALA A 107 22.54 -4.73 3.01
CA ALA A 107 21.91 -5.83 2.27
C ALA A 107 21.16 -5.38 1.01
N PHE A 108 20.52 -4.21 1.04
CA PHE A 108 19.82 -3.56 -0.08
C PHE A 108 20.27 -2.10 -0.28
N ALA A 109 21.51 -1.75 0.12
CA ALA A 109 22.07 -0.43 -0.16
C ALA A 109 22.27 -0.26 -1.67
N GLY A 110 22.03 0.92 -2.24
CA GLY A 110 22.22 1.17 -3.67
C GLY A 110 21.15 0.55 -4.59
N CYS A 111 20.04 0.05 -4.04
CA CYS A 111 18.88 -0.37 -4.81
C CYS A 111 18.05 0.87 -5.22
N ASP A 112 18.58 1.67 -6.14
CA ASP A 112 18.03 3.00 -6.49
C ASP A 112 16.55 3.00 -6.96
N SER A 113 16.09 1.89 -7.55
CA SER A 113 14.70 1.70 -8.00
C SER A 113 13.75 1.20 -6.90
N LEU A 114 14.27 0.75 -5.75
CA LEU A 114 13.46 0.24 -4.65
C LEU A 114 12.90 1.43 -3.88
N LYS A 115 11.57 1.61 -3.94
CA LYS A 115 10.89 2.73 -3.25
C LYS A 115 10.16 2.32 -1.98
N GLN A 116 9.95 1.02 -1.82
CA GLN A 116 9.27 0.48 -0.64
C GLN A 116 9.77 -0.92 -0.30
N ILE A 117 9.85 -1.23 0.99
CA ILE A 117 10.07 -2.59 1.47
C ILE A 117 9.14 -2.89 2.64
N THR A 118 8.52 -4.06 2.67
CA THR A 118 7.76 -4.51 3.85
C THR A 118 8.65 -5.39 4.70
N VAL A 119 8.95 -4.94 5.92
CA VAL A 119 9.82 -5.66 6.86
C VAL A 119 8.94 -6.46 7.85
N PRO A 120 9.09 -7.79 7.91
CA PRO A 120 8.25 -8.62 8.77
C PRO A 120 8.57 -8.40 10.25
N GLU A 121 7.57 -8.60 11.11
CA GLU A 121 7.68 -8.39 12.57
C GLU A 121 8.69 -9.34 13.24
N SER A 122 8.99 -10.47 12.60
CA SER A 122 9.99 -11.46 13.03
C SER A 122 11.43 -10.92 13.02
N VAL A 123 11.71 -9.82 12.32
CA VAL A 123 13.07 -9.25 12.22
C VAL A 123 13.48 -8.69 13.58
N THR A 124 14.60 -9.21 14.10
CA THR A 124 15.18 -8.83 15.39
C THR A 124 16.58 -8.22 15.28
N ALA A 125 17.17 -8.20 14.08
CA ALA A 125 18.42 -7.50 13.80
C ALA A 125 18.43 -6.91 12.38
N ILE A 126 18.91 -5.67 12.26
CA ILE A 126 19.09 -4.96 11.00
C ILE A 126 20.45 -4.25 11.06
N GLY A 127 21.32 -4.55 10.09
CA GLY A 127 22.66 -3.96 9.97
C GLY A 127 22.64 -2.52 9.46
N ASP A 128 23.77 -1.84 9.61
CA ASP A 128 23.91 -0.46 9.15
C ASP A 128 23.70 -0.37 7.63
N TYR A 129 23.03 0.69 7.16
CA TYR A 129 22.74 0.90 5.74
C TYR A 129 21.93 -0.20 5.03
N ALA A 130 21.33 -1.15 5.75
CA ALA A 130 20.60 -2.29 5.20
C ALA A 130 19.58 -1.96 4.10
N PHE A 131 18.83 -0.86 4.20
CA PHE A 131 17.91 -0.41 3.14
C PHE A 131 17.62 1.09 3.25
N GLY A 132 17.09 1.68 2.17
CA GLY A 132 16.74 3.11 2.11
C GLY A 132 17.89 4.05 1.75
N TYR A 133 18.99 3.50 1.22
CA TYR A 133 20.17 4.26 0.79
C TYR A 133 20.41 4.07 -0.70
N ASP A 134 20.75 5.17 -1.38
CA ASP A 134 21.07 5.17 -2.80
C ASP A 134 22.50 4.65 -3.08
N SER A 135 22.87 4.58 -4.36
CA SER A 135 24.20 4.12 -4.79
C SER A 135 25.35 5.07 -4.40
N GLN A 136 25.04 6.25 -3.83
CA GLN A 136 26.00 7.16 -3.22
C GLN A 136 26.00 7.06 -1.69
N MET A 137 25.35 6.04 -1.13
CA MET A 137 25.16 5.81 0.30
C MET A 137 24.47 6.98 1.00
N GLN A 138 23.62 7.72 0.28
CA GLN A 138 22.79 8.77 0.82
C GLN A 138 21.38 8.26 1.09
N LEU A 139 20.75 8.78 2.15
CA LEU A 139 19.37 8.45 2.46
C LEU A 139 18.45 8.83 1.30
N THR A 140 17.65 7.87 0.85
CA THR A 140 16.71 8.06 -0.26
C THR A 140 15.43 8.72 0.24
N GLN A 141 15.19 9.97 -0.18
CA GLN A 141 14.09 10.79 0.36
C GLN A 141 12.68 10.30 0.00
N ASP A 142 12.51 9.45 -1.01
CA ASP A 142 11.24 8.88 -1.44
C ASP A 142 11.06 7.38 -1.08
N PHE A 143 12.01 6.80 -0.34
CA PHE A 143 11.92 5.42 0.14
C PHE A 143 11.04 5.32 1.38
N ILE A 144 10.15 4.32 1.45
CA ILE A 144 9.28 4.05 2.61
C ILE A 144 9.41 2.59 3.05
N ALA A 145 9.77 2.34 4.31
CA ALA A 145 9.66 1.01 4.90
C ALA A 145 8.25 0.78 5.48
N ILE A 146 7.61 -0.36 5.21
CA ILE A 146 6.40 -0.78 5.92
C ILE A 146 6.84 -1.70 7.06
N CYS A 147 6.49 -1.38 8.30
CA CYS A 147 6.88 -2.17 9.47
C CYS A 147 5.80 -2.17 10.56
N ALA A 148 5.80 -3.17 11.43
CA ALA A 148 4.90 -3.21 12.58
C ALA A 148 5.28 -2.15 13.64
N ALA A 149 4.29 -1.67 14.42
CA ALA A 149 4.54 -0.74 15.52
C ALA A 149 5.38 -1.41 16.62
N ASN A 150 6.32 -0.66 17.20
CA ASN A 150 7.32 -1.10 18.17
C ASN A 150 8.28 -2.21 17.66
N SER A 151 8.31 -2.48 16.35
CA SER A 151 9.21 -3.48 15.76
C SER A 151 10.67 -3.01 15.70
N PHE A 152 11.59 -3.96 15.55
CA PHE A 152 13.01 -3.64 15.32
C PHE A 152 13.20 -2.79 14.06
N ALA A 153 12.41 -3.07 13.01
CA ALA A 153 12.39 -2.32 11.77
C ALA A 153 11.96 -0.87 11.96
N GLN A 154 10.94 -0.60 12.78
CA GLN A 154 10.53 0.76 13.10
C GLN A 154 11.66 1.52 13.80
N ASN A 155 12.31 0.90 14.79
CA ASN A 155 13.45 1.51 15.50
C ASN A 155 14.62 1.80 14.56
N TYR A 156 14.94 0.87 13.66
CA TYR A 156 15.97 1.05 12.64
C TYR A 156 15.64 2.24 11.73
N CYS A 157 14.41 2.31 11.22
CA CYS A 157 14.02 3.40 10.33
C CYS A 157 14.11 4.75 11.05
N PHE A 158 13.62 4.82 12.29
CA PHE A 158 13.68 6.02 13.10
C PHE A 158 15.10 6.50 13.38
N LYS A 159 16.01 5.60 13.81
CA LYS A 159 17.42 5.90 14.07
C LYS A 159 18.13 6.45 12.82
N ASN A 160 17.75 5.96 11.64
CA ASN A 160 18.40 6.26 10.38
C ASN A 160 17.65 7.32 9.54
N TYR A 161 16.61 7.93 10.10
CA TYR A 161 15.76 8.92 9.41
C TYR A 161 15.05 8.39 8.16
N ILE A 162 14.96 7.07 8.01
CA ILE A 162 14.24 6.43 6.92
C ILE A 162 12.74 6.60 7.16
N MET A 163 12.00 7.02 6.14
CA MET A 163 10.54 7.09 6.25
C MET A 163 9.98 5.68 6.40
N PHE A 164 9.01 5.54 7.29
CA PHE A 164 8.29 4.27 7.44
C PHE A 164 6.80 4.50 7.64
N ASP A 165 5.98 3.52 7.29
CA ASP A 165 4.55 3.44 7.56
C ASP A 165 4.26 2.19 8.42
N THR A 166 3.37 2.33 9.40
CA THR A 166 2.81 1.22 10.16
C THR A 166 1.40 0.96 9.63
N PRO A 167 1.10 -0.21 9.04
CA PRO A 167 -0.25 -0.49 8.55
C PRO A 167 -1.24 -0.47 9.72
N VAL A 168 -2.02 0.61 9.85
CA VAL A 168 -3.14 0.73 10.78
C VAL A 168 -4.30 1.37 10.03
N ASN A 169 -5.49 0.76 10.14
CA ASN A 169 -6.72 1.28 9.56
C ASN A 169 -6.96 2.70 10.08
N MET A 170 -6.99 3.68 9.18
CA MET A 170 -7.37 5.05 9.52
C MET A 170 -8.87 5.08 9.82
N GLY A 171 -9.21 4.97 11.10
CA GLY A 171 -10.55 5.17 11.65
C GLY A 171 -10.41 5.34 13.16
N GLU A 172 -10.77 6.52 13.68
CA GLU A 172 -10.72 6.89 15.11
C GLU A 172 -9.49 6.32 15.85
N ASN A 173 -8.32 6.90 15.60
CA ASN A 173 -7.06 6.44 16.20
C ASN A 173 -7.03 6.74 17.71
N THR A 174 -7.51 5.79 18.52
CA THR A 174 -7.18 5.70 19.95
C THR A 174 -5.85 4.96 20.08
N ALA A 175 -4.78 5.68 20.39
CA ALA A 175 -3.52 5.03 20.75
C ALA A 175 -3.62 4.57 22.21
N VAL A 176 -3.65 3.26 22.42
CA VAL A 176 -3.66 2.63 23.75
C VAL A 176 -2.21 2.39 24.17
N ILE A 177 -1.76 3.08 25.22
CA ILE A 177 -0.38 2.95 25.74
C ILE A 177 -0.37 1.96 26.91
N THR A 178 0.41 0.88 26.81
CA THR A 178 0.60 -0.08 27.90
C THR A 178 2.08 -0.14 28.31
N THR A 179 2.41 0.52 29.43
CA THR A 179 3.65 0.42 30.24
C THR A 179 5.03 0.74 29.62
N GLY A 180 5.80 1.56 30.35
CA GLY A 180 7.25 1.45 30.53
C GLY A 180 8.19 1.93 29.42
N ASN A 181 7.87 1.71 28.15
CA ASN A 181 8.78 2.01 27.02
C ASN A 181 8.09 2.51 25.74
N ALA A 182 6.76 2.54 25.67
CA ALA A 182 6.09 2.63 24.38
C ALA A 182 6.05 4.06 23.83
N GLN A 183 6.92 4.34 22.86
CA GLN A 183 6.75 5.41 21.88
C GLN A 183 5.85 4.87 20.77
N TYR A 184 4.56 5.20 20.77
CA TYR A 184 3.70 4.86 19.63
C TYR A 184 3.99 5.82 18.50
N LEU A 185 5.02 5.52 17.72
CA LEU A 185 5.42 6.36 16.60
C LEU A 185 4.51 6.08 15.39
N GLN A 186 3.40 6.79 15.28
CA GLN A 186 2.60 6.80 14.05
C GLN A 186 3.18 7.84 13.10
N SER A 187 3.55 7.42 11.90
CA SER A 187 3.89 8.36 10.85
C SER A 187 2.63 8.70 10.05
N PHE A 188 2.52 9.92 9.56
CA PHE A 188 1.50 10.28 8.58
C PHE A 188 2.01 11.40 7.69
N VAL A 189 1.46 11.46 6.48
CA VAL A 189 1.68 12.56 5.54
C VAL A 189 0.33 13.18 5.24
N PRO A 190 0.03 14.39 5.74
CA PRO A 190 -1.25 15.01 5.49
C PRO A 190 -1.33 15.38 4.01
N LYS A 191 -2.42 14.99 3.37
CA LYS A 191 -2.66 15.27 1.94
C LYS A 191 -3.11 16.71 1.66
N THR A 192 -3.42 17.46 2.71
CA THR A 192 -3.77 18.89 2.70
C THR A 192 -3.16 19.57 3.91
N ASP A 193 -3.05 20.90 3.93
CA ASP A 193 -2.72 21.61 5.15
C ASP A 193 -3.83 21.35 6.18
N CYS A 194 -3.44 20.92 7.37
CA CYS A 194 -4.37 20.54 8.42
C CYS A 194 -3.82 20.96 9.78
N THR A 195 -4.68 20.88 10.79
CA THR A 195 -4.23 20.89 12.17
C THR A 195 -4.38 19.49 12.74
N ILE A 196 -3.45 19.11 13.60
CA ILE A 196 -3.64 17.97 14.48
C ILE A 196 -3.89 18.46 15.88
N THR A 197 -4.95 17.94 16.48
CA THR A 197 -5.24 18.14 17.89
C THR A 197 -4.89 16.88 18.66
N PHE A 198 -3.92 17.00 19.56
CA PHE A 198 -3.59 15.98 20.55
C PHE A 198 -4.33 16.29 21.84
N LYS A 199 -5.10 15.31 22.34
CA LYS A 199 -5.81 15.42 23.61
C LYS A 199 -5.39 14.30 24.54
N SER A 200 -4.84 14.67 25.69
CA SER A 200 -4.63 13.73 26.80
C SER A 200 -5.95 13.53 27.52
N VAL A 201 -6.34 12.27 27.76
CA VAL A 201 -7.58 11.90 28.47
C VAL A 201 -7.30 11.23 29.82
N SER A 202 -6.06 11.28 30.33
CA SER A 202 -5.63 10.58 31.56
C SER A 202 -5.36 11.51 32.75
N GLU A 203 -5.43 10.92 33.96
CA GLU A 203 -5.19 11.58 35.25
C GLU A 203 -3.70 11.81 35.58
N SER A 204 -2.73 11.54 34.69
CA SER A 204 -1.31 11.69 35.04
C SER A 204 -0.35 11.98 33.86
N ASP A 205 0.60 12.88 34.13
CA ASP A 205 1.96 13.11 33.57
C ASP A 205 2.33 12.44 32.22
N THR A 206 1.53 12.72 31.19
CA THR A 206 1.77 12.23 29.81
C THR A 206 2.17 13.40 28.92
N TYR A 207 3.15 13.18 28.02
CA TYR A 207 3.55 14.17 27.02
C TYR A 207 3.24 13.65 25.62
N GLY A 208 2.66 14.52 24.78
CA GLY A 208 2.55 14.33 23.35
C GLY A 208 3.78 14.90 22.63
N LEU A 209 4.26 14.19 21.61
CA LEU A 209 5.40 14.55 20.79
C LEU A 209 4.98 14.54 19.33
N ILE A 210 5.16 15.66 18.65
CA ILE A 210 4.94 15.78 17.21
C ILE A 210 6.26 16.19 16.58
N TYR A 211 6.73 15.37 15.64
CA TYR A 211 8.00 15.54 14.93
C TYR A 211 7.72 15.81 13.46
N ASP A 212 8.32 16.86 12.88
CA ASP A 212 8.46 16.98 11.42
C ASP A 212 9.71 16.20 11.01
N ALA A 213 9.55 15.19 10.15
CA ALA A 213 10.64 14.34 9.68
C ALA A 213 11.78 15.12 9.01
N GLN A 214 11.49 16.31 8.47
CA GLN A 214 12.48 17.13 7.76
C GLN A 214 13.32 18.01 8.69
N THR A 215 12.87 18.27 9.92
CA THR A 215 13.56 19.16 10.87
C THR A 215 14.03 18.44 12.12
N TYR A 216 13.80 17.12 12.21
CA TYR A 216 14.13 16.32 13.38
C TYR A 216 15.60 15.88 13.37
N GLU A 217 16.28 16.08 14.49
CA GLU A 217 17.58 15.47 14.78
C GLU A 217 17.37 14.37 15.82
N TYR A 218 17.66 13.12 15.43
CA TYR A 218 17.61 11.96 16.31
C TYR A 218 18.67 12.09 17.40
N SER A 219 18.25 11.84 18.64
CA SER A 219 19.15 11.78 19.78
C SER A 219 18.67 10.72 20.75
N ASP A 220 19.60 9.87 21.22
CA ASP A 220 19.32 8.96 22.33
C ASP A 220 19.08 9.72 23.66
N ASN A 221 19.39 11.02 23.69
CA ASN A 221 19.13 11.89 24.82
C ASN A 221 17.83 12.69 24.59
N PHE A 222 16.83 12.36 25.41
CA PHE A 222 15.49 12.98 25.33
C PHE A 222 15.50 14.51 25.51
N SER A 223 16.43 15.05 26.29
CA SER A 223 16.59 16.51 26.46
C SER A 223 17.15 17.22 25.22
N LEU A 224 17.62 16.46 24.22
CA LEU A 224 17.99 16.96 22.91
C LEU A 224 16.86 16.74 21.91
N MET A 225 16.10 15.64 22.00
CA MET A 225 14.88 15.43 21.22
C MET A 225 13.83 16.52 21.46
N SER A 226 13.81 17.12 22.65
CA SER A 226 12.93 18.22 23.03
C SER A 226 13.21 19.55 22.34
N LYS A 227 14.37 19.72 21.71
CA LYS A 227 14.76 20.97 21.06
C LYS A 227 14.24 21.09 19.62
N SER A 228 13.92 19.96 18.99
CA SER A 228 13.52 19.88 17.57
C SER A 228 12.06 19.45 17.38
N ALA A 229 11.39 19.03 18.46
CA ALA A 229 10.00 18.56 18.48
C ALA A 229 9.09 19.59 19.18
N ILE A 230 7.82 19.68 18.76
CA ILE A 230 6.82 20.46 19.51
C ILE A 230 6.37 19.58 20.67
N ILE A 231 6.93 19.82 21.86
CA ILE A 231 6.47 19.24 23.12
C ILE A 231 5.43 20.16 23.72
N GLN A 232 4.26 19.65 24.07
CA GLN A 232 3.47 20.31 25.10
C GLN A 232 2.98 19.26 26.11
N ASN A 233 3.55 19.29 27.31
CA ASN A 233 2.96 19.89 28.49
C ASN A 233 3.97 19.69 29.62
N ASP A 234 4.88 20.64 29.78
CA ASP A 234 5.90 20.62 30.82
C ASP A 234 5.40 21.30 32.09
N ASP A 235 4.17 20.99 32.52
CA ASP A 235 3.69 21.49 33.81
C ASP A 235 4.48 20.77 34.90
N ASP A 236 5.42 21.50 35.48
CA ASP A 236 6.18 21.13 36.68
C ASP A 236 5.37 21.47 37.96
N SER A 237 4.06 21.71 37.83
CA SER A 237 3.19 21.93 38.97
C SER A 237 3.19 20.69 39.85
N SER A 238 3.66 20.85 41.09
CA SER A 238 3.74 19.83 42.13
C SER A 238 2.38 19.31 42.62
N ASP A 239 1.30 19.69 41.95
CA ASP A 239 -0.06 19.42 42.36
C ASP A 239 -0.59 18.27 41.50
N GLU A 240 -0.92 17.14 42.13
CA GLU A 240 -1.46 15.91 41.54
C GLU A 240 -2.85 16.08 40.91
N GLU A 241 -3.12 17.18 40.21
CA GLU A 241 -4.37 17.38 39.48
C GLU A 241 -4.19 17.02 38.00
N SER A 242 -5.00 16.08 37.54
CA SER A 242 -5.08 15.56 36.17
C SER A 242 -4.81 16.63 35.09
N LEU A 243 -3.70 16.49 34.36
CA LEU A 243 -3.37 17.36 33.23
C LEU A 243 -4.20 16.94 32.00
N ASN A 244 -5.45 17.38 31.97
CA ASN A 244 -6.26 17.40 30.76
C ASN A 244 -5.78 18.56 29.89
N PHE A 245 -4.88 18.30 28.95
CA PHE A 245 -4.41 19.30 27.99
C PHE A 245 -4.79 18.92 26.56
N SER A 246 -5.01 19.96 25.76
CA SER A 246 -5.31 19.86 24.33
C SER A 246 -4.36 20.77 23.58
N ILE A 247 -3.62 20.18 22.64
CA ILE A 247 -2.61 20.87 21.83
C ILE A 247 -3.10 20.86 20.40
N THR A 248 -2.99 21.98 19.72
CA THR A 248 -3.22 22.04 18.27
C THR A 248 -1.95 22.48 17.57
N VAL A 249 -1.51 21.73 16.58
CA VAL A 249 -0.33 22.02 15.76
C VAL A 249 -0.75 22.14 14.30
N GLU A 250 -0.26 23.17 13.62
CA GLU A 250 -0.41 23.32 12.17
C GLU A 250 0.57 22.41 11.43
N LEU A 251 0.05 21.71 10.44
CA LEU A 251 0.75 20.72 9.65
C LEU A 251 0.68 21.11 8.17
N SER A 252 1.81 21.07 7.51
CA SER A 252 1.91 21.37 6.08
C SER A 252 1.69 20.12 5.25
N LYS A 253 0.89 20.26 4.19
CA LYS A 253 0.67 19.24 3.18
C LYS A 253 1.97 18.64 2.69
N GLY A 254 2.00 17.31 2.56
CA GLY A 254 3.11 16.57 1.95
C GLY A 254 4.35 16.44 2.84
N ARG A 255 4.34 17.04 4.04
CA ARG A 255 5.39 16.79 5.03
C ARG A 255 5.08 15.55 5.84
N ARG A 256 6.08 14.74 6.12
CA ARG A 256 5.92 13.57 6.98
C ARG A 256 6.06 13.99 8.42
N TYR A 257 5.04 13.66 9.21
CA TYR A 257 5.05 13.88 10.64
C TYR A 257 5.06 12.55 11.37
N TYR A 258 5.74 12.51 12.50
CA TYR A 258 5.65 11.41 13.45
C TYR A 258 4.95 11.89 14.71
N LEU A 259 4.01 11.09 15.18
CA LEU A 259 3.26 11.29 16.41
C LEU A 259 3.75 10.28 17.41
N ALA A 260 4.08 10.70 18.62
CA ALA A 260 4.35 9.81 19.73
C ALA A 260 3.75 10.37 21.03
N SER A 261 3.62 9.49 22.01
CA SER A 261 3.17 9.81 23.36
C SER A 261 4.04 9.06 24.36
N LYS A 262 4.37 9.67 25.51
CA LYS A 262 5.22 9.03 26.54
C LYS A 262 4.88 9.49 27.95
N TYR A 263 5.16 8.61 28.92
CA TYR A 263 5.18 8.89 30.36
C TYR A 263 6.32 9.81 30.79
N LYS A 264 6.04 10.81 31.63
CA LYS A 264 7.06 11.56 32.40
C LYS A 264 7.87 10.61 33.28
N TYR A 265 7.18 9.69 33.94
CA TYR A 265 7.73 8.79 34.96
C TYR A 265 7.64 7.31 34.53
N PRO A 266 8.70 6.73 33.94
CA PRO A 266 8.68 5.41 33.30
C PRO A 266 8.49 4.22 34.26
N LYS A 267 8.44 4.45 35.57
CA LYS A 267 8.27 3.40 36.60
C LYS A 267 6.81 3.14 36.97
N MET A 268 5.86 3.89 36.42
CA MET A 268 4.43 3.69 36.68
C MET A 268 3.79 2.75 35.65
N THR A 269 2.84 1.94 36.12
CA THR A 269 2.04 1.01 35.31
C THR A 269 0.62 1.54 35.15
N GLY A 270 0.11 1.59 33.93
CA GLY A 270 -1.29 1.94 33.63
C GLY A 270 -1.62 1.79 32.14
N THR A 271 -2.90 1.95 31.81
CA THR A 271 -3.43 2.01 30.43
C THR A 271 -3.90 3.43 30.18
N PHE A 272 -3.49 4.01 29.05
CA PHE A 272 -3.77 5.41 28.76
C PHE A 272 -4.28 5.57 27.35
N ASN A 273 -5.35 6.35 27.24
CA ASN A 273 -5.92 6.73 25.97
C ASN A 273 -5.36 8.10 25.62
N THR A 274 -4.84 8.21 24.40
CA THR A 274 -4.59 9.50 23.76
C THR A 274 -5.44 9.55 22.50
N GLU A 275 -6.09 10.69 22.30
CA GLU A 275 -6.92 10.93 21.13
C GLU A 275 -6.17 11.89 20.21
N PHE A 276 -5.95 11.45 18.97
CA PHE A 276 -5.48 12.31 17.90
C PHE A 276 -6.65 12.59 16.97
N SER A 277 -6.92 13.87 16.71
CA SER A 277 -7.91 14.28 15.72
C SER A 277 -7.26 15.19 14.69
N LEU A 278 -7.51 14.92 13.42
CA LEU A 278 -7.04 15.72 12.30
C LEU A 278 -8.18 16.60 11.82
N THR A 279 -7.94 17.91 11.69
CA THR A 279 -8.92 18.83 11.11
C THR A 279 -8.33 19.45 9.86
N CYS A 280 -8.96 19.23 8.71
CA CYS A 280 -8.56 19.85 7.46
C CYS A 280 -8.93 21.32 7.42
N THR A 281 -8.05 22.18 6.89
CA THR A 281 -8.43 23.56 6.54
C THR A 281 -9.21 23.62 5.22
N HIS A 282 -8.95 22.66 4.33
CA HIS A 282 -9.66 22.44 3.07
C HIS A 282 -9.83 20.94 2.85
N HIS A 283 -11.07 20.52 2.57
CA HIS A 283 -11.37 19.11 2.32
C HIS A 283 -11.26 18.79 0.83
N ILE A 284 -10.56 17.69 0.53
CA ILE A 284 -10.56 17.06 -0.80
C ILE A 284 -11.10 15.66 -0.57
N TYR A 285 -12.20 15.31 -1.23
CA TYR A 285 -12.88 14.04 -1.03
C TYR A 285 -12.56 13.04 -2.14
N GLU A 286 -12.42 11.78 -1.76
CA GLU A 286 -12.38 10.63 -2.66
C GLU A 286 -13.66 9.81 -2.48
N GLU A 287 -14.29 9.43 -3.59
CA GLU A 287 -15.54 8.66 -3.59
C GLU A 287 -15.24 7.17 -3.59
N THR A 288 -15.83 6.43 -2.66
CA THR A 288 -15.86 4.97 -2.65
C THR A 288 -17.29 4.50 -2.85
N VAL A 289 -17.56 3.81 -3.96
CA VAL A 289 -18.88 3.20 -4.21
C VAL A 289 -19.02 1.95 -3.34
N ILE A 290 -19.94 1.97 -2.39
CA ILE A 290 -20.21 0.85 -1.47
C ILE A 290 -21.17 -0.12 -2.11
N THR A 291 -22.27 0.40 -2.65
CA THR A 291 -23.24 -0.36 -3.42
C THR A 291 -23.57 0.40 -4.70
N PRO A 292 -23.32 -0.17 -5.88
CA PRO A 292 -23.71 0.48 -7.12
C PRO A 292 -25.24 0.53 -7.24
N PRO A 293 -25.83 1.60 -7.80
CA PRO A 293 -27.26 1.64 -8.06
C PRO A 293 -27.63 0.61 -9.13
N SER A 294 -28.82 0.02 -8.99
CA SER A 294 -29.42 -0.84 -10.01
C SER A 294 -30.53 -0.09 -10.77
N CYS A 295 -31.27 -0.78 -11.64
CA CYS A 295 -32.43 -0.17 -12.30
C CYS A 295 -33.57 0.16 -11.33
N GLU A 296 -33.68 -0.56 -10.22
CA GLU A 296 -34.82 -0.48 -9.30
C GLU A 296 -34.43 -0.05 -7.88
N THR A 297 -33.17 -0.27 -7.52
CA THR A 297 -32.67 0.01 -6.17
C THR A 297 -31.63 1.10 -6.23
N ASP A 298 -31.77 2.05 -5.32
CA ASP A 298 -30.73 3.03 -5.05
C ASP A 298 -29.44 2.33 -4.58
N GLY A 299 -28.30 2.93 -4.88
CA GLY A 299 -27.00 2.57 -4.34
C GLY A 299 -26.51 3.61 -3.33
N MET A 300 -25.26 3.43 -2.89
CA MET A 300 -24.61 4.29 -1.92
C MET A 300 -23.12 4.43 -2.26
N SER A 301 -22.63 5.66 -2.18
CA SER A 301 -21.20 5.95 -2.09
C SER A 301 -20.89 6.69 -0.80
N ILE A 302 -19.63 6.58 -0.37
CA ILE A 302 -19.08 7.37 0.74
C ILE A 302 -18.02 8.28 0.16
N PHE A 303 -18.12 9.58 0.46
CA PHE A 303 -17.06 10.55 0.18
C PHE A 303 -16.20 10.69 1.42
N THR A 304 -14.94 10.28 1.35
CA THR A 304 -13.99 10.38 2.47
C THR A 304 -12.96 11.44 2.17
N CYS A 305 -12.77 12.39 3.09
CA CYS A 305 -11.75 13.42 2.97
C CYS A 305 -10.39 12.75 3.03
N ILE A 306 -9.59 12.93 1.97
CA ILE A 306 -8.28 12.29 1.83
C ILE A 306 -7.28 12.79 2.90
N GLY A 307 -7.54 13.95 3.50
CA GLY A 307 -6.66 14.58 4.49
C GLY A 307 -6.97 14.22 5.95
N CYS A 308 -8.24 14.27 6.36
CA CYS A 308 -8.65 14.06 7.77
C CYS A 308 -9.46 12.79 8.00
N GLY A 309 -9.94 12.11 6.95
CA GLY A 309 -10.81 10.95 7.08
C GLY A 309 -12.29 11.25 7.33
N ASP A 310 -12.67 12.53 7.49
CA ASP A 310 -14.09 12.92 7.59
C ASP A 310 -14.87 12.39 6.39
N SER A 311 -16.03 11.81 6.63
CA SER A 311 -16.82 11.20 5.57
C SER A 311 -18.29 11.59 5.63
N TYR A 312 -18.94 11.54 4.47
CA TYR A 312 -20.39 11.63 4.38
C TYR A 312 -20.92 10.62 3.35
N GLU A 313 -22.13 10.12 3.62
CA GLU A 313 -22.84 9.22 2.72
C GLU A 313 -23.52 10.01 1.61
N ASN A 314 -23.42 9.49 0.40
CA ASN A 314 -24.13 9.99 -0.77
C ASN A 314 -25.02 8.90 -1.34
N LYS A 315 -26.28 9.26 -1.55
CA LYS A 315 -27.27 8.36 -2.15
C LYS A 315 -27.12 8.38 -3.67
N LEU A 316 -26.91 7.20 -4.26
CA LEU A 316 -26.91 7.04 -5.71
C LEU A 316 -28.30 6.60 -6.13
N TYR A 317 -29.05 7.47 -6.82
CA TYR A 317 -30.41 7.13 -7.22
C TYR A 317 -30.44 5.96 -8.23
N ALA A 318 -31.48 5.14 -8.14
CA ALA A 318 -31.74 4.07 -9.09
C ALA A 318 -31.67 4.60 -10.52
N LEU A 319 -31.02 3.84 -11.40
CA LEU A 319 -30.74 4.25 -12.78
C LEU A 319 -32.00 4.34 -13.65
N GLY A 320 -33.10 3.73 -13.18
CA GLY A 320 -34.27 3.44 -13.98
C GLY A 320 -33.97 2.38 -15.04
N HIS A 321 -35.05 1.87 -15.65
CA HIS A 321 -34.94 0.93 -16.76
C HIS A 321 -34.66 1.67 -18.07
N ASP A 322 -33.77 1.10 -18.88
CA ASP A 322 -33.45 1.58 -20.23
C ASP A 322 -33.76 0.47 -21.23
N TYR A 323 -34.99 0.47 -21.69
CA TYR A 323 -35.58 -0.59 -22.48
C TYR A 323 -35.23 -0.44 -23.97
N ALA A 324 -34.67 -1.51 -24.54
CA ALA A 324 -34.45 -1.68 -25.97
C ALA A 324 -35.37 -2.77 -26.53
N LEU A 325 -35.71 -2.70 -27.82
CA LEU A 325 -36.52 -3.72 -28.47
C LEU A 325 -35.76 -5.06 -28.54
N ASN A 326 -36.37 -6.14 -28.07
CA ASN A 326 -35.82 -7.49 -28.04
C ASN A 326 -36.63 -8.51 -28.86
N GLY A 327 -37.81 -8.15 -29.36
CA GLY A 327 -38.59 -9.01 -30.24
C GLY A 327 -39.90 -8.38 -30.68
N PHE A 328 -40.41 -8.80 -31.84
CA PHE A 328 -41.72 -8.39 -32.34
C PHE A 328 -42.35 -9.56 -33.12
N ASP A 329 -43.56 -9.98 -32.72
CA ASP A 329 -44.27 -11.13 -33.31
C ASP A 329 -45.43 -10.71 -34.25
N GLY A 330 -45.57 -9.41 -34.52
CA GLY A 330 -46.66 -8.83 -35.29
C GLY A 330 -47.80 -8.25 -34.45
N VAL A 331 -47.91 -8.60 -33.17
CA VAL A 331 -48.96 -8.13 -32.24
C VAL A 331 -48.37 -7.57 -30.93
N ASN A 332 -47.29 -8.17 -30.44
CA ASN A 332 -46.59 -7.79 -29.23
C ASN A 332 -45.14 -7.41 -29.56
N ALA A 333 -44.64 -6.35 -28.92
CA ALA A 333 -43.19 -6.15 -28.82
C ALA A 333 -42.72 -6.54 -27.42
N THR A 334 -41.62 -7.27 -27.38
CA THR A 334 -40.86 -7.50 -26.16
C THR A 334 -39.76 -6.45 -26.10
N VAL A 335 -39.72 -5.69 -25.01
CA VAL A 335 -38.62 -4.78 -24.70
C VAL A 335 -37.81 -5.33 -23.53
N LYS A 336 -36.49 -5.25 -23.63
CA LYS A 336 -35.54 -5.73 -22.61
C LYS A 336 -34.68 -4.58 -22.12
N CYS A 337 -34.55 -4.44 -20.81
CA CYS A 337 -33.66 -3.44 -20.22
C CYS A 337 -32.21 -3.81 -20.53
N THR A 338 -31.45 -2.86 -21.09
CA THR A 338 -30.05 -3.04 -21.47
C THR A 338 -29.10 -3.23 -20.28
N ARG A 339 -29.60 -3.00 -19.05
CA ARG A 339 -28.79 -2.98 -17.82
C ARG A 339 -29.09 -4.14 -16.87
N CYS A 340 -30.35 -4.59 -16.78
CA CYS A 340 -30.77 -5.61 -15.80
C CYS A 340 -31.52 -6.79 -16.40
N ASP A 341 -31.58 -6.89 -17.74
CA ASP A 341 -32.26 -7.95 -18.47
C ASP A 341 -33.76 -8.10 -18.16
N SER A 342 -34.37 -7.15 -17.45
CA SER A 342 -35.82 -7.13 -17.22
C SER A 342 -36.55 -7.05 -18.56
N GLU A 343 -37.59 -7.85 -18.74
CA GLU A 343 -38.37 -7.89 -19.97
C GLU A 343 -39.81 -7.49 -19.72
N TYR A 344 -40.34 -6.67 -20.63
CA TYR A 344 -41.73 -6.24 -20.62
C TYR A 344 -42.35 -6.48 -21.99
N ASN A 345 -43.58 -7.00 -22.01
CA ASN A 345 -44.34 -7.22 -23.23
C ASN A 345 -45.36 -6.11 -23.42
N ILE A 346 -45.21 -5.35 -24.50
CA ILE A 346 -46.13 -4.28 -24.89
C ILE A 346 -47.06 -4.85 -25.96
N ARG A 347 -48.35 -4.90 -25.66
CA ARG A 347 -49.40 -5.29 -26.62
C ARG A 347 -49.83 -4.07 -27.44
N PHE A 348 -49.64 -4.08 -28.76
CA PHE A 348 -49.91 -2.92 -29.62
C PHE A 348 -51.39 -2.69 -29.95
N MET A 349 -52.27 -3.65 -29.64
CA MET A 349 -53.67 -3.62 -30.12
C MET A 349 -54.63 -2.73 -29.33
N ASP A 350 -54.20 -2.09 -28.24
CA ASP A 350 -55.13 -1.33 -27.39
C ASP A 350 -55.13 0.20 -27.65
N TYR A 351 -54.29 0.74 -28.55
CA TYR A 351 -54.14 2.20 -28.78
C TYR A 351 -54.26 2.65 -30.25
N TYR A 352 -55.19 2.06 -31.01
CA TYR A 352 -55.55 2.58 -32.34
C TYR A 352 -56.66 3.65 -32.23
N ASN A 353 -56.29 4.93 -32.25
CA ASN A 353 -57.28 6.00 -32.40
C ASN A 353 -57.73 6.06 -33.86
N SER A 354 -58.86 5.41 -34.15
CA SER A 354 -59.50 5.33 -35.47
C SER A 354 -59.79 6.69 -36.14
N THR A 355 -59.70 7.80 -35.40
CA THR A 355 -60.05 9.13 -35.89
C THR A 355 -58.88 9.84 -36.59
N ASN A 356 -57.63 9.59 -36.19
CA ASN A 356 -56.46 10.37 -36.63
C ASN A 356 -55.34 9.56 -37.29
N ASN A 357 -55.51 8.23 -37.46
CA ASN A 357 -54.47 7.33 -38.01
C ASN A 357 -53.09 7.50 -37.34
N TYR A 358 -53.06 7.87 -36.06
CA TYR A 358 -51.86 7.98 -35.25
C TYR A 358 -52.01 7.16 -33.97
N LEU A 359 -50.93 6.48 -33.58
CA LEU A 359 -50.80 5.75 -32.33
C LEU A 359 -50.42 6.77 -31.24
N ASP A 360 -51.28 6.94 -30.23
CA ASP A 360 -51.03 7.86 -29.12
C ASP A 360 -50.35 7.06 -27.99
N VAL A 361 -49.01 6.95 -28.05
CA VAL A 361 -48.24 6.30 -26.98
C VAL A 361 -47.90 7.36 -25.94
N VAL A 362 -48.86 7.64 -25.05
CA VAL A 362 -48.61 8.45 -23.85
C VAL A 362 -48.42 7.51 -22.67
N THR A 363 -47.24 6.91 -22.57
CA THR A 363 -46.66 6.46 -21.29
C THR A 363 -45.14 6.54 -21.40
N ASP A 364 -44.50 7.07 -20.35
CA ASP A 364 -43.11 7.57 -20.25
C ASP A 364 -41.96 6.59 -20.57
N SER A 365 -41.93 5.92 -21.73
CA SER A 365 -40.73 5.23 -22.25
C SER A 365 -40.88 4.89 -23.74
N VAL A 366 -39.96 5.42 -24.53
CA VAL A 366 -40.11 5.76 -25.96
C VAL A 366 -39.95 4.55 -26.89
N VAL A 367 -41.05 4.13 -27.52
CA VAL A 367 -41.01 3.67 -28.93
C VAL A 367 -41.72 4.74 -29.73
N ASN A 368 -40.97 5.70 -30.28
CA ASN A 368 -41.59 6.77 -31.06
C ASN A 368 -42.07 6.21 -32.41
N ALA A 369 -43.04 6.90 -33.04
CA ALA A 369 -43.64 6.47 -34.32
C ALA A 369 -42.63 6.23 -35.46
N LYS A 370 -41.42 6.81 -35.39
CA LYS A 370 -40.35 6.64 -36.36
C LYS A 370 -39.68 5.27 -36.27
N ASP A 371 -39.56 4.71 -35.06
CA ASP A 371 -38.99 3.38 -34.83
C ASP A 371 -39.95 2.28 -35.31
N TYR A 372 -41.26 2.48 -35.13
CA TYR A 372 -42.29 1.59 -35.70
C TYR A 372 -42.29 1.59 -37.23
N ALA A 373 -42.18 2.77 -37.87
CA ALA A 373 -42.16 2.86 -39.33
C ALA A 373 -40.93 2.17 -39.97
N LYS A 374 -39.83 2.04 -39.22
CA LYS A 374 -38.65 1.29 -39.63
C LYS A 374 -38.85 -0.22 -39.47
N LEU A 375 -39.37 -0.66 -38.32
CA LEU A 375 -39.67 -2.08 -38.05
C LEU A 375 -40.75 -2.66 -38.98
N ALA A 376 -41.78 -1.89 -39.32
CA ALA A 376 -42.84 -2.30 -40.24
C ALA A 376 -42.37 -2.44 -41.70
N LYS A 377 -41.22 -1.83 -42.05
CA LYS A 377 -40.62 -1.90 -43.38
C LYS A 377 -39.74 -3.13 -43.57
N ASP A 378 -39.17 -3.63 -42.48
CA ASP A 378 -38.30 -4.82 -42.49
C ASP A 378 -39.08 -6.14 -42.42
N TYR A 379 -40.40 -6.09 -42.14
CA TYR A 379 -41.30 -7.25 -42.06
C TYR A 379 -42.32 -7.38 -43.22
N LYS A 380 -42.22 -6.52 -44.24
CA LYS A 380 -42.93 -6.66 -45.53
C LYS A 380 -41.94 -7.00 -46.62
#